data_AF-A0A8T3WZ40-F1
#
_entry.id   AF-A0A8T3WZ40-F1
#
_cell.length_a   1.000
_cell.length_b   1.000
_cell.length_c   1.000
_cell.angle_alpha   90.00
_cell.angle_beta   90.00
_cell.angle_gamma   90.00
#
_symmetry.space_group_name_H-M   'P 1'
#
loop_
_entity.id
_entity.type
_entity.pdbx_description
1 polymer ?
#
loop_
_entity_poly.entity_id
_entity_poly.type
_entity_poly.pdbx_seq_one_letter_code
_entity_poly.pdbx_strand_id
1 'polypeptide(L)'
;MVKHTKEELIRIIQDYSKAIERTPKMKEVACDRNLPPINRFIKIFGSWNSTLENAGLKINAIGKYDNNYLLKKLVDIKRKVQRNPKLEDLKYFEDSPSSFVYFRRFGSWNNALRLAGLKINVRKDYKKEELLKLLKDKAKELGRSPKIEDLGPKNSMPDKDPYERCFGGFNKALEAAGLEVMYVFRKWTKEEVIKWLKYKYEELGRTPGIRDFDNDSRTPAKNVVRKLFGNWTNALREANIPVRRFLSEKELIVIWKAWQKHCEEMARVIYGNVIVQFKNEVIGVPDIYVPNESLFIEIKTCGYKDFKEQIRIYCS
;
A
#
# COMPACT_ATOMS: atom_id res chain seq x y z
N MET A 1 -47.41 34.48 18.15
CA MET A 1 -45.93 34.62 18.17
C MET A 1 -45.62 36.11 18.13
N VAL A 2 -45.10 36.69 19.22
CA VAL A 2 -44.84 38.14 19.30
C VAL A 2 -43.77 38.51 18.26
N LYS A 3 -44.13 39.38 17.31
CA LYS A 3 -43.19 39.86 16.28
C LYS A 3 -42.55 41.16 16.78
N HIS A 4 -41.32 41.07 17.26
CA HIS A 4 -40.53 42.26 17.56
C HIS A 4 -40.00 42.90 16.27
N THR A 5 -40.12 44.21 16.14
CA THR A 5 -39.49 45.02 15.09
C THR A 5 -37.98 45.16 15.34
N LYS A 6 -37.22 45.65 14.36
CA LYS A 6 -35.77 45.84 14.49
C LYS A 6 -35.47 46.87 15.59
N GLU A 7 -36.25 47.94 15.63
CA GLU A 7 -36.15 49.07 16.55
C GLU A 7 -36.55 48.69 17.98
N GLU A 8 -37.52 47.79 18.15
CA GLU A 8 -37.90 47.24 19.46
C GLU A 8 -36.77 46.40 20.06
N LEU A 9 -36.14 45.52 19.27
CA LEU A 9 -35.03 44.70 19.76
C LEU A 9 -33.81 45.53 20.14
N ILE A 10 -33.53 46.62 19.41
CA ILE A 10 -32.47 47.57 19.75
C ILE A 10 -32.78 48.25 21.10
N ARG A 11 -34.00 48.74 21.31
CA ARG A 11 -34.41 49.35 22.58
C ARG A 11 -34.29 48.37 23.75
N ILE A 12 -34.80 47.15 23.59
CA ILE A 12 -34.75 46.11 24.62
C ILE A 12 -33.29 45.84 25.05
N ILE A 13 -32.35 45.72 24.12
CA ILE A 13 -30.97 45.42 24.47
C ILE A 13 -30.24 46.64 25.06
N GLN A 14 -30.60 47.86 24.65
CA GLN A 14 -30.09 49.09 25.26
C GLN A 14 -30.57 49.23 26.71
N ASP A 15 -31.85 48.98 26.98
CA ASP A 15 -32.42 49.05 28.32
C ASP A 15 -31.84 47.97 29.22
N TYR A 16 -31.66 46.75 28.69
CA TYR A 16 -30.97 45.68 29.41
C TYR A 16 -29.52 46.03 29.71
N SER A 17 -28.79 46.63 28.76
CA SER A 17 -27.41 47.08 28.96
C SER A 17 -27.30 48.18 30.03
N LYS A 18 -28.25 49.12 30.06
CA LYS A 18 -28.35 50.13 31.12
C LYS A 18 -28.61 49.50 32.49
N ALA A 19 -29.53 48.53 32.56
CA ALA A 19 -29.87 47.85 33.81
C ALA A 19 -28.71 47.07 34.42
N ILE A 20 -27.82 46.50 33.60
CA ILE A 20 -26.64 45.75 34.08
C ILE A 20 -25.36 46.59 34.12
N GLU A 21 -25.44 47.87 33.73
CA GLU A 21 -24.32 48.84 33.64
C GLU A 21 -23.10 48.35 32.81
N ARG A 22 -23.32 47.45 31.84
CA ARG A 22 -22.27 46.90 30.97
C ARG A 22 -22.83 46.34 29.67
N THR A 23 -21.93 45.96 28.75
CA THR A 23 -22.31 45.21 27.54
C THR A 23 -22.90 43.84 27.89
N PRO A 24 -24.10 43.51 27.40
CA PRO A 24 -24.72 42.21 27.59
C PRO A 24 -24.00 41.07 26.87
N LYS A 25 -23.75 39.94 27.56
CA LYS A 25 -23.25 38.71 26.92
C LYS A 25 -24.41 37.91 26.35
N MET A 26 -24.16 37.21 25.24
CA MET A 26 -25.17 36.38 24.56
C MET A 26 -25.83 35.37 25.50
N LYS A 27 -25.04 34.72 26.37
CA LYS A 27 -25.53 33.71 27.32
C LYS A 27 -26.48 34.31 28.38
N GLU A 28 -26.25 35.56 28.77
CA GLU A 28 -27.07 36.25 29.78
C GLU A 28 -28.47 36.50 29.21
N VAL A 29 -28.52 37.06 27.99
CA VAL A 29 -29.79 37.30 27.28
C VAL A 29 -30.50 36.01 26.88
N ALA A 30 -29.76 34.95 26.55
CA ALA A 30 -30.35 33.66 26.22
C ALA A 30 -31.00 32.95 27.42
N CYS A 31 -30.52 33.22 28.64
CA CYS A 31 -31.05 32.62 29.87
C CYS A 31 -32.16 33.45 30.53
N ASP A 32 -32.32 34.72 30.16
CA ASP A 32 -33.34 35.60 30.72
C ASP A 32 -34.71 35.36 30.05
N ARG A 33 -35.68 34.89 30.85
CA ARG A 33 -37.04 34.59 30.37
C ARG A 33 -37.87 35.84 30.08
N ASN A 34 -37.47 37.00 30.59
CA ASN A 34 -38.18 38.26 30.38
C ASN A 34 -37.74 38.94 29.07
N LEU A 35 -36.69 38.44 28.41
CA LEU A 35 -36.19 38.96 27.15
C LEU A 35 -36.68 38.14 25.95
N PRO A 36 -36.72 38.74 24.75
CA PRO A 36 -36.96 37.99 23.53
C PRO A 36 -35.94 36.85 23.37
N PRO A 37 -36.34 35.69 22.81
CA PRO A 37 -35.42 34.60 22.57
C PRO A 37 -34.21 35.03 21.75
N ILE A 38 -33.01 34.59 22.13
CA ILE A 38 -31.75 34.99 21.48
C ILE A 38 -31.77 34.79 19.95
N ASN A 39 -32.44 33.73 19.49
CA ASN A 39 -32.60 33.43 18.06
C ASN A 39 -33.32 34.53 17.28
N ARG A 40 -34.15 35.35 17.94
CA ARG A 40 -34.82 36.49 17.30
C ARG A 40 -33.81 37.56 16.91
N PHE A 41 -32.87 37.90 17.79
CA PHE A 41 -31.79 38.83 17.50
C PHE A 41 -30.88 38.30 16.39
N ILE A 42 -30.45 37.04 16.48
CA ILE A 42 -29.59 36.42 15.46
C ILE A 42 -30.29 36.38 14.09
N LYS A 43 -31.59 36.11 14.03
CA LYS A 43 -32.34 36.09 12.76
C LYS A 43 -32.44 37.47 12.09
N ILE A 44 -32.53 38.54 12.87
CA ILE A 44 -32.68 39.91 12.33
C ILE A 44 -31.33 40.57 12.04
N PHE A 45 -30.34 40.39 12.92
CA PHE A 45 -29.05 41.08 12.83
C PHE A 45 -27.90 40.15 12.38
N GLY A 46 -28.15 38.86 12.15
CA GLY A 46 -27.17 37.87 11.70
C GLY A 46 -26.22 37.35 12.80
N SER A 47 -25.82 38.19 13.75
CA SER A 47 -24.97 37.79 14.88
C SER A 47 -25.20 38.64 16.15
N TRP A 48 -24.74 38.14 17.30
CA TRP A 48 -24.85 38.87 18.57
C TRP A 48 -24.04 40.16 18.56
N ASN A 49 -22.81 40.13 18.05
CA ASN A 49 -22.00 41.34 17.97
C ASN A 49 -22.59 42.37 16.99
N SER A 50 -23.22 41.93 15.89
CA SER A 50 -23.96 42.85 15.01
C SER A 50 -25.20 43.45 15.69
N THR A 51 -25.85 42.69 16.58
CA THR A 51 -26.94 43.22 17.42
C THR A 51 -26.43 44.34 18.32
N LEU A 52 -25.29 44.13 19.00
CA LEU A 52 -24.68 45.13 19.87
C LEU A 52 -24.24 46.38 19.09
N GLU A 53 -23.63 46.20 17.91
CA GLU A 53 -23.23 47.29 17.01
C GLU A 53 -24.42 48.14 16.56
N ASN A 54 -25.51 47.50 16.10
CA ASN A 54 -26.75 48.21 15.72
C ASN A 54 -27.42 48.92 16.91
N ALA A 55 -27.17 48.45 18.13
CA ALA A 55 -27.65 49.07 19.36
C ALA A 55 -26.72 50.18 19.90
N GLY A 56 -25.61 50.48 19.23
CA GLY A 56 -24.62 51.45 19.70
C GLY A 56 -23.85 50.99 20.94
N LEU A 57 -23.84 49.68 21.23
CA LEU A 57 -23.15 49.10 22.38
C LEU A 57 -21.77 48.60 21.97
N LYS A 58 -20.80 48.69 22.90
CA LYS A 58 -19.47 48.11 22.70
C LYS A 58 -19.61 46.60 22.51
N ILE A 59 -19.18 46.07 21.37
CA ILE A 59 -19.27 44.63 21.07
C ILE A 59 -18.47 43.77 22.07
N ASN A 60 -18.94 42.56 22.35
CA ASN A 60 -18.20 41.60 23.16
C ASN A 60 -16.92 41.15 22.44
N ALA A 61 -15.92 40.72 23.21
CA ALA A 61 -14.62 40.29 22.70
C ALA A 61 -14.78 39.36 21.48
N ILE A 62 -14.41 39.89 20.31
CA ILE A 62 -14.21 39.07 19.11
C ILE A 62 -12.91 38.32 19.38
N GLY A 63 -12.95 36.98 19.47
CA GLY A 63 -11.69 36.23 19.39
C GLY A 63 -10.94 36.69 18.15
N LYS A 64 -9.63 36.99 18.24
CA LYS A 64 -8.76 37.79 17.32
C LYS A 64 -9.17 37.92 15.84
N TYR A 65 -9.84 36.93 15.26
CA TYR A 65 -10.31 36.89 13.88
C TYR A 65 -11.82 36.55 13.79
N ASP A 66 -12.57 37.35 13.04
CA ASP A 66 -13.95 37.02 12.65
C ASP A 66 -14.00 36.13 11.39
N ASN A 67 -15.19 35.60 11.05
CA ASN A 67 -15.35 34.72 9.90
C ASN A 67 -15.03 35.41 8.57
N ASN A 68 -15.36 36.69 8.41
CA ASN A 68 -15.16 37.44 7.17
C ASN A 68 -13.67 37.68 6.91
N TYR A 69 -12.93 38.06 7.95
CA TYR A 69 -11.48 38.18 7.94
C TYR A 69 -10.84 36.86 7.50
N LEU A 70 -11.25 35.74 8.10
CA LEU A 70 -10.70 34.41 7.77
C LEU A 70 -10.93 34.06 6.29
N LEU A 71 -12.13 34.27 5.76
CA LEU A 71 -12.44 33.98 4.37
C LEU A 71 -11.68 34.91 3.40
N LYS A 72 -11.60 36.21 3.69
CA LYS A 72 -10.80 37.17 2.91
C LYS A 72 -9.32 36.81 2.90
N LYS A 73 -8.77 36.39 4.05
CA LYS A 73 -7.37 35.94 4.15
C LYS A 73 -7.09 34.76 3.22
N LEU A 74 -8.01 33.80 3.07
CA LEU A 74 -7.85 32.69 2.11
C LEU A 74 -7.80 33.18 0.66
N VAL A 75 -8.64 34.16 0.31
CA VAL A 75 -8.63 34.78 -1.04
C VAL A 75 -7.32 35.55 -1.28
N ASP A 76 -6.83 36.28 -0.28
CA ASP A 76 -5.55 36.98 -0.35
C ASP A 76 -4.37 36.02 -0.50
N ILE A 77 -4.38 34.91 0.25
CA ILE A 77 -3.37 33.85 0.12
C ILE A 77 -3.40 33.30 -1.31
N LYS A 78 -4.58 32.97 -1.85
CA LYS A 78 -4.71 32.48 -3.23
C LYS A 78 -4.09 33.44 -4.24
N ARG A 79 -4.36 34.74 -4.09
CA ARG A 79 -3.79 35.79 -4.96
C ARG A 79 -2.26 35.80 -4.87
N LYS A 80 -1.69 35.67 -3.67
CA LYS A 80 -0.24 35.70 -3.45
C LYS A 80 0.47 34.43 -3.93
N VAL A 81 -0.08 33.24 -3.67
CA VAL A 81 0.54 31.97 -4.08
C VAL A 81 0.24 31.58 -5.54
N GLN A 82 -0.68 32.30 -6.21
CA GLN A 82 -1.16 32.02 -7.58
C GLN A 82 -1.65 30.59 -7.82
N ARG A 83 -2.05 29.89 -6.75
CA ARG A 83 -2.66 28.57 -6.76
C ARG A 83 -3.68 28.46 -5.63
N ASN A 84 -4.40 27.35 -5.57
CA ASN A 84 -5.36 27.16 -4.49
C ASN A 84 -4.64 27.06 -3.11
N PRO A 85 -5.13 27.73 -2.05
CA PRO A 85 -4.48 27.75 -0.75
C PRO A 85 -4.46 26.38 -0.07
N LYS A 86 -3.28 25.90 0.29
CA LYS A 86 -3.05 24.71 1.11
C LYS A 86 -2.93 25.08 2.58
N LEU A 87 -3.08 24.08 3.44
CA LEU A 87 -3.00 24.23 4.89
C LEU A 87 -1.62 24.76 5.32
N GLU A 88 -0.57 24.29 4.64
CA GLU A 88 0.82 24.68 4.87
C GLU A 88 1.09 26.13 4.47
N ASP A 89 0.23 26.75 3.65
CA ASP A 89 0.46 28.12 3.18
C ASP A 89 0.36 29.14 4.33
N LEU A 90 -0.47 28.86 5.35
CA LEU A 90 -0.67 29.75 6.49
C LEU A 90 0.63 30.10 7.22
N LYS A 91 1.63 29.21 7.22
CA LYS A 91 2.90 29.44 7.92
C LYS A 91 3.80 30.48 7.24
N TYR A 92 3.54 30.79 5.97
CA TYR A 92 4.34 31.71 5.17
C TYR A 92 3.77 33.14 5.13
N PHE A 93 2.63 33.40 5.78
CA PHE A 93 2.00 34.72 5.79
C PHE A 93 1.91 35.26 7.20
N GLU A 94 2.49 36.43 7.44
CA GLU A 94 2.40 37.16 8.70
C GLU A 94 0.94 37.39 9.12
N ASP A 95 0.70 37.36 10.43
CA ASP A 95 -0.61 37.45 11.07
C ASP A 95 -1.63 36.44 10.56
N SER A 96 -1.18 35.28 10.06
CA SER A 96 -2.11 34.22 9.68
C SER A 96 -2.65 33.49 10.90
N PRO A 97 -3.98 33.33 10.99
CA PRO A 97 -4.59 32.50 12.03
C PRO A 97 -4.11 31.05 11.89
N SER A 98 -3.94 30.37 13.03
CA SER A 98 -3.68 28.93 13.03
C SER A 98 -4.79 28.19 12.28
N SER A 99 -4.43 27.09 11.61
CA SER A 99 -5.37 26.21 10.94
C SER A 99 -6.51 25.74 11.85
N PHE A 100 -6.25 25.59 13.15
CA PHE A 100 -7.25 25.26 14.16
C PHE A 100 -8.40 26.27 14.22
N VAL A 101 -8.13 27.56 14.00
CA VAL A 101 -9.18 28.60 13.97
C VAL A 101 -10.15 28.34 12.82
N TYR A 102 -9.64 27.99 11.63
CA TYR A 102 -10.47 27.64 10.48
C TYR A 102 -11.29 26.37 10.73
N PHE A 103 -10.69 25.34 11.35
CA PHE A 103 -11.43 24.13 11.72
C PHE A 103 -12.55 24.39 12.73
N ARG A 104 -12.29 25.20 13.77
CA ARG A 104 -13.30 25.56 14.77
C ARG A 104 -14.46 26.37 14.21
N ARG A 105 -14.18 27.29 13.28
CA ARG A 105 -15.19 28.21 12.71
C ARG A 105 -15.98 27.59 11.56
N PHE A 106 -15.34 26.75 10.74
CA PHE A 106 -15.92 26.25 9.49
C PHE A 106 -16.01 24.72 9.44
N GLY A 107 -15.58 23.99 10.47
CA GLY A 107 -15.61 22.53 10.55
C GLY A 107 -14.49 21.83 9.74
N SER A 108 -14.11 22.37 8.59
CA SER A 108 -12.99 21.84 7.78
C SER A 108 -12.33 22.92 6.92
N TRP A 109 -11.08 22.67 6.51
CA TRP A 109 -10.35 23.54 5.57
C TRP A 109 -11.07 23.66 4.23
N ASN A 110 -11.55 22.54 3.68
CA ASN A 110 -12.29 22.54 2.42
C ASN A 110 -13.62 23.32 2.53
N ASN A 111 -14.31 23.28 3.68
CA ASN A 111 -15.49 24.13 3.87
C ASN A 111 -15.13 25.61 3.93
N ALA A 112 -14.01 25.97 4.58
CA ALA A 112 -13.53 27.35 4.59
C ALA A 112 -13.19 27.83 3.17
N LEU A 113 -12.49 27.01 2.37
CA LEU A 113 -12.22 27.31 0.95
C LEU A 113 -13.52 27.51 0.16
N ARG A 114 -14.50 26.60 0.32
CA ARG A 114 -15.80 26.68 -0.35
C ARG A 114 -16.55 27.97 0.00
N LEU A 115 -16.62 28.33 1.30
CA LEU A 115 -17.26 29.56 1.76
C LEU A 115 -16.52 30.82 1.30
N ALA A 116 -15.21 30.73 1.07
CA ALA A 116 -14.41 31.79 0.47
C ALA A 116 -14.52 31.87 -1.07
N GLY A 117 -15.39 31.05 -1.70
CA GLY A 117 -15.53 30.99 -3.15
C GLY A 117 -14.33 30.37 -3.87
N LEU A 118 -13.51 29.59 -3.16
CA LEU A 118 -12.32 28.92 -3.70
C LEU A 118 -12.63 27.45 -4.02
N LYS A 119 -11.88 26.88 -4.98
CA LYS A 119 -11.94 25.44 -5.24
C LYS A 119 -11.44 24.70 -3.98
N ILE A 120 -11.90 23.48 -3.74
CA ILE A 120 -11.36 22.65 -2.64
C ILE A 120 -10.08 21.95 -3.11
N ASN A 121 -9.13 21.66 -2.20
CA ASN A 121 -7.81 21.13 -2.57
C ASN A 121 -7.85 19.64 -2.96
N VAL A 122 -8.32 18.81 -2.05
CA VAL A 122 -8.47 17.37 -2.25
C VAL A 122 -9.78 16.98 -1.59
N ARG A 123 -10.73 16.53 -2.41
CA ARG A 123 -11.98 15.96 -1.93
C ARG A 123 -11.71 14.49 -1.57
N LYS A 124 -12.14 14.04 -0.40
CA LYS A 124 -11.99 12.63 0.04
C LYS A 124 -13.34 11.90 0.16
N ASP A 125 -14.44 12.63 0.05
CA ASP A 125 -15.82 12.19 0.21
C ASP A 125 -16.54 11.96 -1.13
N TYR A 126 -15.82 11.48 -2.15
CA TYR A 126 -16.44 11.12 -3.42
C TYR A 126 -17.47 10.00 -3.25
N LYS A 127 -18.65 10.19 -3.84
CA LYS A 127 -19.67 9.15 -4.01
C LYS A 127 -19.38 8.32 -5.27
N LYS A 128 -19.91 7.09 -5.32
CA LYS A 128 -19.72 6.17 -6.46
C LYS A 128 -20.15 6.83 -7.77
N GLU A 129 -21.34 7.40 -7.80
CA GLU A 129 -21.97 7.98 -9.00
C GLU A 129 -21.15 9.15 -9.54
N GLU A 130 -20.55 9.94 -8.64
CA GLU A 130 -19.68 11.05 -9.01
C GLU A 130 -18.39 10.56 -9.67
N LEU A 131 -17.75 9.54 -9.09
CA LEU A 131 -16.54 8.93 -9.67
C LEU A 131 -16.82 8.34 -11.05
N LEU A 132 -17.96 7.66 -11.23
CA LEU A 132 -18.36 7.12 -12.54
C LEU A 132 -18.58 8.23 -13.57
N LYS A 133 -19.23 9.33 -13.18
CA LYS A 133 -19.42 10.49 -14.06
C LYS A 133 -18.08 11.09 -14.47
N LEU A 134 -17.17 11.30 -13.52
CA LEU A 134 -15.84 11.83 -13.78
C LEU A 134 -15.05 10.95 -14.76
N LEU A 135 -15.11 9.62 -14.59
CA LEU A 135 -14.46 8.69 -15.53
C LEU A 135 -15.04 8.79 -16.94
N LYS A 136 -16.37 8.84 -17.08
CA LYS A 136 -17.05 8.99 -18.38
C LYS A 136 -16.72 10.32 -19.06
N ASP A 137 -16.75 11.41 -18.31
CA ASP A 137 -16.44 12.74 -18.83
C ASP A 137 -14.97 12.82 -19.26
N LYS A 138 -14.05 12.25 -18.45
CA LYS A 138 -12.63 12.17 -18.80
C LYS A 138 -12.38 11.28 -20.01
N ALA A 139 -13.12 10.19 -20.16
CA ALA A 139 -13.02 9.32 -21.34
C ALA A 139 -13.43 10.05 -22.62
N LYS A 140 -14.49 10.85 -22.56
CA LYS A 140 -14.93 11.70 -23.68
C LYS A 140 -13.90 12.76 -24.03
N GLU A 141 -13.29 13.39 -23.03
CA GLU A 141 -12.21 14.38 -23.22
C GLU A 141 -11.00 13.76 -23.94
N LEU A 142 -10.61 12.53 -23.55
CA LEU A 142 -9.42 11.86 -24.07
C LEU A 142 -9.66 11.09 -25.38
N GLY A 143 -10.92 10.80 -25.73
CA GLY A 143 -11.27 9.87 -26.82
C GLY A 143 -10.88 8.40 -26.53
N ARG A 144 -10.54 8.07 -25.28
CA ARG A 144 -10.16 6.73 -24.81
C ARG A 144 -10.46 6.58 -23.32
N SER A 145 -10.48 5.34 -22.81
CA SER A 145 -10.53 5.11 -21.37
C SER A 145 -9.36 5.79 -20.63
N PRO A 146 -9.61 6.44 -19.47
CA PRO A 146 -8.54 7.01 -18.64
C PRO A 146 -7.58 5.93 -18.11
N LYS A 147 -6.29 6.26 -18.06
CA LYS A 147 -5.20 5.46 -17.48
C LYS A 147 -4.85 5.99 -16.09
N ILE A 148 -4.04 5.23 -15.34
CA ILE A 148 -3.53 5.66 -14.03
C ILE A 148 -2.79 7.01 -14.11
N GLU A 149 -2.07 7.24 -15.21
CA GLU A 149 -1.34 8.50 -15.48
C GLU A 149 -2.26 9.71 -15.64
N ASP A 150 -3.52 9.50 -16.04
CA ASP A 150 -4.53 10.55 -16.22
C ASP A 150 -5.25 10.90 -14.92
N LEU A 151 -4.93 10.23 -13.80
CA LEU A 151 -5.50 10.49 -12.49
C LEU A 151 -4.77 11.61 -11.75
N GLY A 152 -5.37 12.02 -10.63
CA GLY A 152 -4.78 12.94 -9.68
C GLY A 152 -5.00 14.43 -10.00
N PRO A 153 -4.68 15.31 -9.02
CA PRO A 153 -5.12 16.70 -9.05
C PRO A 153 -4.60 17.51 -10.25
N LYS A 154 -3.41 17.16 -10.78
CA LYS A 154 -2.82 17.81 -11.96
C LYS A 154 -3.68 17.62 -13.22
N ASN A 155 -4.38 16.49 -13.29
CA ASN A 155 -5.24 16.12 -14.41
C ASN A 155 -6.73 16.44 -14.16
N SER A 156 -7.02 17.22 -13.12
CA SER A 156 -8.38 17.50 -12.63
C SER A 156 -9.19 16.23 -12.29
N MET A 157 -8.49 15.16 -11.88
CA MET A 157 -9.09 13.88 -11.52
C MET A 157 -8.80 13.52 -10.06
N PRO A 158 -9.67 12.74 -9.40
CA PRO A 158 -9.33 12.10 -8.13
C PRO A 158 -8.10 11.19 -8.29
N ASP A 159 -7.33 11.01 -7.21
CA ASP A 159 -6.29 9.98 -7.13
C ASP A 159 -6.91 8.56 -7.17
N LYS A 160 -6.07 7.53 -7.16
CA LYS A 160 -6.52 6.12 -7.21
C LYS A 160 -7.35 5.69 -5.99
N ASP A 161 -7.08 6.25 -4.81
CA ASP A 161 -7.63 5.78 -3.53
C ASP A 161 -9.17 5.86 -3.45
N PRO A 162 -9.83 6.94 -3.91
CA PRO A 162 -11.29 6.98 -4.04
C PRO A 162 -11.88 5.81 -4.84
N TYR A 163 -11.24 5.39 -5.93
CA TYR A 163 -11.71 4.28 -6.75
C TYR A 163 -11.49 2.93 -6.08
N GLU A 164 -10.34 2.77 -5.41
CA GLU A 164 -10.05 1.60 -4.58
C GLU A 164 -11.11 1.42 -3.48
N ARG A 165 -11.38 2.48 -2.71
CA ARG A 165 -12.35 2.43 -1.62
C ARG A 165 -13.77 2.14 -2.10
N CYS A 166 -14.19 2.74 -3.21
CA CYS A 166 -15.60 2.67 -3.66
C CYS A 166 -15.90 1.43 -4.51
N PHE A 167 -14.93 0.97 -5.31
CA PHE A 167 -15.13 -0.11 -6.29
C PHE A 167 -14.22 -1.33 -6.05
N GLY A 168 -13.24 -1.22 -5.14
CA GLY A 168 -12.23 -2.26 -4.93
C GLY A 168 -11.20 -2.34 -6.05
N GLY A 169 -10.96 -1.21 -6.73
CA GLY A 169 -9.97 -1.08 -7.80
C GLY A 169 -10.34 -0.06 -8.86
N PHE A 170 -9.34 0.54 -9.50
CA PHE A 170 -9.53 1.46 -10.63
C PHE A 170 -10.17 0.76 -11.85
N ASN A 171 -9.72 -0.44 -12.19
CA ASN A 171 -10.30 -1.21 -13.30
C ASN A 171 -11.77 -1.56 -13.06
N LYS A 172 -12.15 -1.93 -11.83
CA LYS A 172 -13.57 -2.15 -11.47
C LYS A 172 -14.40 -0.88 -11.59
N ALA A 173 -13.80 0.29 -11.32
CA ALA A 173 -14.47 1.56 -11.53
C ALA A 173 -14.67 1.88 -13.02
N LEU A 174 -13.71 1.53 -13.88
CA LEU A 174 -13.84 1.63 -15.34
C LEU A 174 -14.94 0.69 -15.86
N GLU A 175 -14.97 -0.58 -15.41
CA GLU A 175 -16.03 -1.54 -15.73
C GLU A 175 -17.41 -1.02 -15.32
N ALA A 176 -17.55 -0.54 -14.09
CA ALA A 176 -18.79 0.06 -13.59
C ALA A 176 -19.18 1.34 -14.35
N ALA A 177 -18.22 2.03 -14.97
CA ALA A 177 -18.46 3.17 -15.84
C ALA A 177 -18.80 2.75 -17.29
N GLY A 178 -18.76 1.46 -17.62
CA GLY A 178 -18.94 0.97 -18.99
C GLY A 178 -17.78 1.35 -19.92
N LEU A 179 -16.59 1.55 -19.37
CA LEU A 179 -15.39 1.91 -20.10
C LEU A 179 -14.48 0.69 -20.27
N GLU A 180 -13.72 0.68 -21.37
CA GLU A 180 -12.76 -0.38 -21.63
C GLU A 180 -11.65 -0.36 -20.56
N VAL A 181 -11.37 -1.53 -19.95
CA VAL A 181 -10.30 -1.68 -18.98
C VAL A 181 -8.97 -1.96 -19.67
N MET A 182 -7.96 -1.17 -19.37
CA MET A 182 -6.61 -1.42 -19.85
C MET A 182 -5.91 -2.38 -18.89
N TYR A 183 -5.57 -3.58 -19.40
CA TYR A 183 -4.87 -4.65 -18.69
C TYR A 183 -5.62 -5.22 -17.47
N VAL A 184 -6.36 -6.30 -17.71
CA VAL A 184 -6.71 -7.24 -16.64
C VAL A 184 -5.42 -7.97 -16.29
N PHE A 185 -4.94 -7.87 -15.04
CA PHE A 185 -3.89 -8.78 -14.57
C PHE A 185 -4.38 -10.20 -14.83
N ARG A 186 -3.78 -10.90 -15.81
CA ARG A 186 -4.13 -12.30 -16.09
C ARG A 186 -3.92 -13.08 -14.80
N LYS A 187 -5.01 -13.56 -14.23
CA LYS A 187 -4.97 -14.39 -13.03
C LYS A 187 -4.67 -15.81 -13.47
N TRP A 188 -3.44 -16.25 -13.20
CA TRP A 188 -3.06 -17.65 -13.39
C TRP A 188 -3.87 -18.53 -12.44
N THR A 189 -4.38 -19.63 -12.99
CA THR A 189 -5.04 -20.70 -12.25
C THR A 189 -4.04 -21.81 -11.92
N LYS A 190 -4.35 -22.67 -10.93
CA LYS A 190 -3.49 -23.82 -10.61
C LYS A 190 -3.37 -24.74 -11.83
N GLU A 191 -4.49 -24.95 -12.53
CA GLU A 191 -4.63 -25.82 -13.69
C GLU A 191 -3.71 -25.37 -14.84
N GLU A 192 -3.67 -24.07 -15.13
CA GLU A 192 -2.78 -23.50 -16.14
C GLU A 192 -1.31 -23.69 -15.76
N VAL A 193 -0.94 -23.42 -14.50
CA VAL A 193 0.45 -23.60 -14.04
C VAL A 193 0.86 -25.07 -14.12
N ILE A 194 -0.01 -26.01 -13.74
CA ILE A 194 0.23 -27.45 -13.86
C ILE A 194 0.44 -27.85 -15.32
N LYS A 195 -0.37 -27.32 -16.24
CA LYS A 195 -0.22 -27.59 -17.68
C LYS A 195 1.15 -27.13 -18.19
N TRP A 196 1.59 -25.94 -17.80
CA TRP A 196 2.92 -25.44 -18.13
C TRP A 196 4.05 -26.24 -17.50
N LEU A 197 3.87 -26.72 -16.27
CA LEU A 197 4.88 -27.56 -15.59
C LEU A 197 5.07 -28.87 -16.35
N LYS A 198 3.99 -29.51 -16.80
CA LYS A 198 4.04 -30.73 -17.62
C LYS A 198 4.69 -30.48 -18.99
N TYR A 199 4.28 -29.41 -19.68
CA TYR A 199 4.92 -29.01 -20.95
C TYR A 199 6.43 -28.79 -20.79
N LYS A 200 6.85 -28.08 -19.73
CA LYS A 200 8.27 -27.85 -19.46
C LYS A 200 9.03 -29.13 -19.10
N TYR A 201 8.38 -30.07 -18.43
CA TYR A 201 8.96 -31.36 -18.11
C TYR A 201 9.23 -32.19 -19.38
N GLU A 202 8.26 -32.22 -20.29
CA GLU A 202 8.38 -32.87 -21.61
C GLU A 202 9.44 -32.18 -22.48
N GLU A 203 9.45 -30.84 -22.53
CA GLU A 203 10.39 -30.03 -23.32
C GLU A 203 11.85 -30.20 -22.85
N LEU A 204 12.09 -30.27 -21.54
CA LEU A 204 13.44 -30.36 -20.98
C LEU A 204 13.96 -31.79 -20.82
N GLY A 205 13.08 -32.80 -20.85
CA GLY A 205 13.42 -34.18 -20.50
C GLY A 205 13.89 -34.38 -19.05
N ARG A 206 13.67 -33.38 -18.18
CA ARG A 206 14.04 -33.38 -16.75
C ARG A 206 13.06 -32.57 -15.93
N THR A 207 13.06 -32.77 -14.60
CA THR A 207 12.26 -31.95 -13.66
C THR A 207 12.60 -30.46 -13.82
N PRO A 208 11.62 -29.59 -14.14
CA PRO A 208 11.83 -28.16 -14.27
C PRO A 208 12.09 -27.52 -12.90
N GLY A 209 13.11 -26.67 -12.84
CA GLY A 209 13.41 -25.81 -11.70
C GLY A 209 12.73 -24.45 -11.85
N ILE A 210 12.71 -23.68 -10.75
CA ILE A 210 12.14 -22.33 -10.71
C ILE A 210 12.71 -21.42 -11.81
N ARG A 211 14.02 -21.52 -12.08
CA ARG A 211 14.69 -20.70 -13.10
C ARG A 211 14.25 -21.04 -14.53
N ASP A 212 13.84 -22.29 -14.79
CA ASP A 212 13.36 -22.69 -16.11
C ASP A 212 12.02 -22.00 -16.45
N PHE A 213 11.23 -21.65 -15.43
CA PHE A 213 10.04 -20.83 -15.57
C PHE A 213 10.36 -19.34 -15.61
N ASP A 214 11.13 -18.83 -14.65
CA ASP A 214 11.43 -17.39 -14.61
C ASP A 214 12.13 -16.89 -15.89
N ASN A 215 12.86 -17.77 -16.60
CA ASN A 215 13.52 -17.46 -17.87
C ASN A 215 12.61 -17.60 -19.11
N ASP A 216 11.40 -18.15 -18.98
CA ASP A 216 10.45 -18.32 -20.08
C ASP A 216 9.28 -17.33 -19.93
N SER A 217 9.23 -16.36 -20.84
CA SER A 217 8.20 -15.31 -20.87
C SER A 217 6.77 -15.82 -21.04
N ARG A 218 6.60 -17.08 -21.48
CA ARG A 218 5.28 -17.72 -21.64
C ARG A 218 4.73 -18.27 -20.32
N THR A 219 5.57 -18.44 -19.32
CA THR A 219 5.24 -19.11 -18.06
C THR A 219 5.02 -18.11 -16.90
N PRO A 220 4.31 -18.50 -15.83
CA PRO A 220 4.11 -17.62 -14.68
C PRO A 220 5.41 -17.37 -13.91
N ALA A 221 5.60 -16.12 -13.47
CA ALA A 221 6.69 -15.78 -12.55
C ALA A 221 6.59 -16.56 -11.22
N LYS A 222 7.73 -16.83 -10.57
CA LYS A 222 7.82 -17.57 -9.29
C LYS A 222 6.84 -17.11 -8.19
N ASN A 223 6.52 -15.81 -8.14
CA ASN A 223 5.60 -15.25 -7.15
C ASN A 223 4.16 -15.74 -7.33
N VAL A 224 3.77 -16.01 -8.58
CA VAL A 224 2.46 -16.59 -8.90
C VAL A 224 2.40 -18.03 -8.40
N VAL A 225 3.42 -18.84 -8.73
CA VAL A 225 3.49 -20.25 -8.30
C VAL A 225 3.51 -20.35 -6.77
N ARG A 226 4.27 -19.49 -6.08
CA ARG A 226 4.29 -19.42 -4.61
C ARG A 226 2.92 -19.08 -4.02
N LYS A 227 2.16 -18.14 -4.61
CA LYS A 227 0.82 -17.78 -4.14
C LYS A 227 -0.20 -18.91 -4.33
N LEU A 228 -0.10 -19.66 -5.43
CA LEU A 228 -1.06 -20.71 -5.78
C LEU A 228 -0.78 -22.03 -5.05
N PHE A 229 0.49 -22.42 -4.90
CA PHE A 229 0.89 -23.76 -4.41
C PHE A 229 1.66 -23.71 -3.07
N GLY A 230 1.95 -22.52 -2.56
CA GLY A 230 2.79 -22.32 -1.38
C GLY A 230 4.28 -22.40 -1.69
N ASN A 231 4.73 -23.46 -2.37
CA ASN A 231 6.11 -23.64 -2.81
C ASN A 231 6.22 -24.44 -4.13
N TRP A 232 7.41 -24.42 -4.74
CA TRP A 232 7.68 -25.09 -6.02
C TRP A 232 7.51 -26.61 -5.95
N THR A 233 7.96 -27.21 -4.85
CA THR A 233 7.85 -28.66 -4.62
C THR A 233 6.41 -29.13 -4.60
N ASN A 234 5.51 -28.38 -3.99
CA ASN A 234 4.07 -28.66 -4.00
C ASN A 234 3.50 -28.53 -5.40
N ALA A 235 3.90 -27.52 -6.17
CA ALA A 235 3.48 -27.37 -7.56
C ALA A 235 3.91 -28.57 -8.42
N LEU A 236 5.14 -29.06 -8.25
CA LEU A 236 5.64 -30.27 -8.91
C LEU A 236 4.85 -31.53 -8.49
N ARG A 237 4.55 -31.68 -7.19
CA ARG A 237 3.74 -32.80 -6.67
C ARG A 237 2.32 -32.78 -7.22
N GLU A 238 1.65 -31.62 -7.21
CA GLU A 238 0.30 -31.46 -7.78
C GLU A 238 0.31 -31.69 -9.30
N ALA A 239 1.41 -31.38 -9.99
CA ALA A 239 1.59 -31.70 -11.40
C ALA A 239 1.97 -33.17 -11.68
N ASN A 240 2.17 -33.98 -10.64
CA ASN A 240 2.66 -35.36 -10.70
C ASN A 240 4.03 -35.50 -11.41
N ILE A 241 4.92 -34.53 -11.21
CA ILE A 241 6.28 -34.52 -11.76
C ILE A 241 7.26 -35.05 -10.69
N PRO A 242 8.21 -35.94 -11.03
CA PRO A 242 9.20 -36.43 -10.09
C PRO A 242 9.98 -35.30 -9.42
N VAL A 243 9.98 -35.28 -8.09
CA VAL A 243 10.75 -34.32 -7.29
C VAL A 243 12.05 -35.00 -6.84
N ARG A 244 13.17 -34.29 -6.93
CA ARG A 244 14.45 -34.76 -6.35
C ARG A 244 14.26 -34.96 -4.84
N ARG A 245 14.25 -36.22 -4.38
CA ARG A 245 14.16 -36.55 -2.95
C ARG A 245 15.54 -36.45 -2.32
N PHE A 246 15.62 -35.85 -1.13
CA PHE A 246 16.78 -36.01 -0.27
C PHE A 246 16.76 -37.44 0.29
N LEU A 247 17.91 -38.11 0.20
CA LEU A 247 18.07 -39.43 0.80
C LEU A 247 18.05 -39.28 2.32
N SER A 248 17.35 -40.18 3.00
CA SER A 248 17.42 -40.26 4.46
C SER A 248 18.83 -40.63 4.90
N GLU A 249 19.18 -40.32 6.15
CA GLU A 249 20.47 -40.71 6.73
C GLU A 249 20.72 -42.22 6.59
N LYS A 250 19.69 -43.06 6.80
CA LYS A 250 19.76 -44.51 6.59
C LYS A 250 20.13 -44.88 5.15
N GLU A 251 19.57 -44.19 4.17
CA GLU A 251 19.85 -44.45 2.75
C GLU A 251 21.24 -43.95 2.34
N LEU A 252 21.66 -42.80 2.88
CA LEU A 252 23.02 -42.29 2.69
C LEU A 252 24.06 -43.26 3.25
N ILE A 253 23.81 -43.84 4.44
CA ILE A 253 24.68 -44.85 5.04
C ILE A 253 24.78 -46.09 4.14
N VAL A 254 23.67 -46.56 3.56
CA VAL A 254 23.67 -47.72 2.66
C VAL A 254 24.51 -47.44 1.40
N ILE A 255 24.31 -46.28 0.77
CA ILE A 255 25.08 -45.89 -0.42
C ILE A 255 26.56 -45.72 -0.07
N TRP A 256 26.87 -45.12 1.08
CA TRP A 256 28.25 -44.92 1.51
C TRP A 256 28.98 -46.24 1.77
N LYS A 257 28.33 -47.23 2.40
CA LYS A 257 28.87 -48.59 2.56
C LYS A 257 29.11 -49.30 1.22
N ALA A 258 28.19 -49.13 0.27
CA ALA A 258 28.34 -49.71 -1.07
C ALA A 258 29.53 -49.08 -1.82
N TRP A 259 29.69 -47.77 -1.72
CA TRP A 259 30.84 -47.05 -2.29
C TRP A 259 32.16 -47.51 -1.67
N GLN A 260 32.21 -47.64 -0.35
CA GLN A 260 33.39 -48.12 0.36
C GLN A 260 33.84 -49.50 -0.11
N LYS A 261 32.88 -50.44 -0.19
CA LYS A 261 33.16 -51.79 -0.69
C LYS A 261 33.68 -51.77 -2.13
N HIS A 262 33.12 -50.91 -2.97
CA HIS A 262 33.57 -50.79 -4.36
C HIS A 262 35.02 -50.30 -4.44
N CYS A 263 35.40 -49.27 -3.66
CA CYS A 263 36.77 -48.79 -3.60
C CYS A 263 37.76 -49.85 -3.09
N GLU A 264 37.36 -50.63 -2.09
CA GLU A 264 38.15 -51.77 -1.59
C GLU A 264 38.42 -52.80 -2.70
N GLU A 265 37.38 -53.25 -3.39
CA GLU A 265 37.52 -54.26 -4.45
C GLU A 265 38.39 -53.75 -5.60
N MET A 266 38.21 -52.49 -6.00
CA MET A 266 39.06 -51.90 -7.02
C MET A 266 40.53 -51.84 -6.59
N ALA A 267 40.81 -51.44 -5.35
CA ALA A 267 42.17 -51.39 -4.83
C ALA A 267 42.82 -52.79 -4.79
N ARG A 268 42.05 -53.84 -4.44
CA ARG A 268 42.50 -55.24 -4.51
C ARG A 268 42.83 -55.67 -5.93
N VAL A 269 42.00 -55.31 -6.90
CA VAL A 269 42.24 -55.65 -8.32
C VAL A 269 43.49 -54.95 -8.87
N ILE A 270 43.69 -53.67 -8.54
CA ILE A 270 44.80 -52.87 -9.09
C ILE A 270 46.12 -53.19 -8.39
N TYR A 271 46.12 -53.29 -7.06
CA TYR A 271 47.35 -53.34 -6.27
C TYR A 271 47.60 -54.69 -5.57
N GLY A 272 46.65 -55.63 -5.68
CA GLY A 272 46.73 -56.94 -5.04
C GLY A 272 46.53 -56.84 -3.52
N ASN A 273 47.64 -56.85 -2.78
CA ASN A 273 47.59 -56.83 -1.33
C ASN A 273 47.27 -55.43 -0.79
N VAL A 274 46.11 -55.28 -0.15
CA VAL A 274 45.67 -54.04 0.49
C VAL A 274 45.19 -54.32 1.91
N ILE A 275 45.47 -53.38 2.81
CA ILE A 275 45.04 -53.41 4.21
C ILE A 275 43.86 -52.44 4.35
N VAL A 276 42.69 -53.00 4.65
CA VAL A 276 41.46 -52.23 4.83
C VAL A 276 41.29 -51.92 6.30
N GLN A 277 41.22 -50.63 6.63
CA GLN A 277 41.08 -50.17 8.01
C GLN A 277 39.63 -49.75 8.25
N PHE A 278 38.88 -50.58 8.98
CA PHE A 278 37.57 -50.19 9.47
C PHE A 278 37.74 -49.29 10.70
N LYS A 279 37.61 -47.97 10.53
CA LYS A 279 37.45 -47.05 11.66
C LYS A 279 36.33 -46.07 11.40
N ASN A 280 35.26 -46.18 12.18
CA ASN A 280 34.11 -45.31 12.03
C ASN A 280 34.42 -43.83 12.36
N GLU A 281 35.48 -43.49 13.12
CA GLU A 281 35.58 -42.13 13.72
C GLU A 281 37.00 -41.60 13.98
N VAL A 282 38.04 -41.93 13.18
CA VAL A 282 39.35 -41.26 13.35
C VAL A 282 39.74 -40.55 12.05
N ILE A 283 39.60 -39.22 12.05
CA ILE A 283 40.06 -38.33 10.99
C ILE A 283 41.60 -38.41 10.93
N GLY A 284 42.16 -38.59 9.73
CA GLY A 284 43.61 -38.65 9.50
C GLY A 284 44.20 -40.06 9.42
N VAL A 285 43.35 -41.10 9.44
CA VAL A 285 43.75 -42.48 9.17
C VAL A 285 43.10 -42.93 7.85
N PRO A 286 43.88 -43.46 6.89
CA PRO A 286 43.37 -43.84 5.59
C PRO A 286 42.51 -45.10 5.64
N ASP A 287 41.43 -45.11 4.87
CA ASP A 287 40.46 -46.22 4.83
C ASP A 287 41.08 -47.49 4.19
N ILE A 288 41.96 -47.31 3.20
CA ILE A 288 42.73 -48.38 2.57
C ILE A 288 44.20 -47.98 2.53
N TYR A 289 45.07 -48.88 2.96
CA TYR A 289 46.51 -48.77 2.78
C TYR A 289 47.01 -49.85 1.82
N VAL A 290 47.85 -49.47 0.87
CA VAL A 290 48.49 -50.37 -0.10
C VAL A 290 49.97 -50.47 0.27
N PRO A 291 50.41 -51.55 0.96
CA PRO A 291 51.77 -51.64 1.48
C PRO A 291 52.85 -51.59 0.41
N ASN A 292 52.62 -52.26 -0.72
CA ASN A 292 53.60 -52.39 -1.80
C ASN A 292 53.92 -51.04 -2.46
N GLU A 293 52.96 -50.12 -2.48
CA GLU A 293 53.07 -48.79 -3.10
C GLU A 293 53.25 -47.68 -2.06
N SER A 294 53.22 -48.00 -0.76
CA SER A 294 53.12 -47.02 0.33
C SER A 294 52.00 -45.99 0.12
N LEU A 295 50.89 -46.41 -0.50
CA LEU A 295 49.78 -45.54 -0.90
C LEU A 295 48.65 -45.60 0.12
N PHE A 296 48.08 -44.43 0.43
CA PHE A 296 46.97 -44.24 1.34
C PHE A 296 45.75 -43.71 0.58
N ILE A 297 44.62 -44.41 0.68
CA ILE A 297 43.38 -44.07 -0.01
C ILE A 297 42.32 -43.71 1.02
N GLU A 298 41.87 -42.45 0.97
CA GLU A 298 40.71 -41.98 1.74
C GLU A 298 39.45 -42.06 0.88
N ILE A 299 38.52 -42.94 1.26
CA ILE A 299 37.30 -43.22 0.50
C ILE A 299 36.31 -42.04 0.55
N LYS A 300 36.37 -41.24 1.63
CA LYS A 300 35.53 -40.03 1.79
C LYS A 300 35.91 -38.92 0.82
N THR A 301 37.17 -38.84 0.42
CA THR A 301 37.72 -37.78 -0.43
C THR A 301 38.08 -38.29 -1.83
N CYS A 302 38.05 -39.60 -2.08
CA CYS A 302 38.25 -40.15 -3.41
C CYS A 302 37.07 -39.79 -4.33
N GLY A 303 37.34 -38.97 -5.35
CA GLY A 303 36.37 -38.61 -6.36
C GLY A 303 36.20 -39.69 -7.41
N TYR A 304 34.98 -39.89 -7.92
CA TYR A 304 34.69 -40.80 -9.05
C TYR A 304 35.46 -40.43 -10.33
N LYS A 305 35.92 -39.18 -10.46
CA LYS A 305 36.74 -38.72 -11.61
C LYS A 305 38.18 -39.24 -11.51
N ASP A 306 38.82 -39.11 -10.35
CA ASP A 306 40.22 -39.49 -10.15
C ASP A 306 40.43 -41.00 -10.29
N PHE A 307 39.42 -41.79 -9.90
CA PHE A 307 39.43 -43.24 -10.04
C PHE A 307 39.21 -43.71 -11.50
N LYS A 308 38.42 -42.97 -12.29
CA LYS A 308 38.10 -43.31 -13.69
C LYS A 308 39.29 -43.09 -14.64
N GLU A 309 40.10 -42.07 -14.36
CA GLU A 309 41.36 -41.81 -15.07
C GLU A 309 42.38 -42.94 -14.83
N GLN A 310 42.45 -43.47 -13.60
CA GLN A 310 43.38 -44.56 -13.24
C GLN A 310 42.98 -45.93 -13.82
N ILE A 311 41.68 -46.24 -13.90
CA ILE A 311 41.18 -47.48 -14.53
C ILE A 311 41.48 -47.53 -16.04
N ARG A 312 41.49 -46.39 -16.74
CA ARG A 312 41.81 -46.33 -18.17
C ARG A 312 43.25 -46.72 -18.50
N ILE A 313 44.18 -46.57 -17.55
CA ILE A 313 45.61 -46.85 -17.74
C ILE A 313 45.91 -48.36 -17.66
N TYR A 314 45.05 -49.15 -17.01
CA TYR A 314 45.29 -50.57 -16.75
C TYR A 314 44.34 -51.54 -17.47
N CYS A 315 43.28 -51.04 -18.12
CA CYS A 315 42.38 -51.84 -18.96
C CYS A 315 42.61 -51.65 -20.47
N SER A 316 43.80 -51.18 -20.87
CA SER A 316 44.30 -51.18 -22.25
C SER A 316 45.46 -52.15 -22.39
#